data_AF-A0AAP3YIL7-F1
#
_entry.id   AF-A0AAP3YIL7-F1
#
_cell.length_a   1.000
_cell.length_b   1.000
_cell.length_c   1.000
_cell.angle_alpha   90.00
_cell.angle_beta   90.00
_cell.angle_gamma   90.00
#
_symmetry.space_group_name_H-M   'P 1'
#
loop_
_entity.id
_entity.type
_entity.pdbx_description
1 polymer ?
#
loop_
_entity_poly.entity_id
_entity_poly.type
_entity_poly.pdbx_seq_one_letter_code
_entity_poly.pdbx_strand_id
1 'polypeptide(L)'
;LLNLRKRISHIRVFDPACGSGNFLVIAYKEMRAIEAEINKRRSEPDRASDIPLTNFRGIELRDFPAEIARLALVIAEYQCDVLYRGLRLALAELLPLRNENWITCGNALRLDWLRICPPTGTSVKLHGDDLFGSPLDQAEIDFENEGGET
;
A
#
# COMPACT_ATOMS: atom_id res chain seq x y z
N LEU A 1 -6.82 -20.16 -0.58
CA LEU A 1 -7.31 -18.76 -0.63
C LEU A 1 -6.93 -17.94 0.61
N LEU A 2 -6.95 -18.49 1.83
CA LEU A 2 -6.52 -17.77 3.04
C LEU A 2 -5.07 -17.25 2.95
N ASN A 3 -4.13 -18.11 2.51
CA ASN A 3 -2.73 -17.72 2.31
C ASN A 3 -2.58 -16.60 1.27
N LEU A 4 -3.41 -16.59 0.22
CA LEU A 4 -3.42 -15.51 -0.77
C LEU A 4 -3.90 -14.20 -0.16
N ARG A 5 -5.00 -14.21 0.60
CA ARG A 5 -5.49 -13.01 1.32
C ARG A 5 -4.45 -12.47 2.29
N LYS A 6 -3.82 -13.36 3.05
CA LYS A 6 -2.70 -13.01 3.93
C LYS A 6 -1.54 -12.42 3.14
N ARG A 7 -1.17 -12.98 2.00
CA ARG A 7 -0.06 -12.44 1.19
C ARG A 7 -0.36 -11.04 0.65
N ILE A 8 -1.57 -10.80 0.12
CA ILE A 8 -1.93 -9.48 -0.41
C ILE A 8 -2.02 -8.42 0.69
N SER A 9 -2.41 -8.78 1.92
CA SER A 9 -2.44 -7.82 3.04
C SER A 9 -1.06 -7.35 3.50
N HIS A 10 0.01 -8.05 3.10
CA HIS A 10 1.39 -7.65 3.38
C HIS A 10 2.06 -6.89 2.22
N ILE A 11 1.38 -6.74 1.07
CA ILE A 11 1.92 -5.96 -0.05
C ILE A 11 1.92 -4.48 0.32
N ARG A 12 3.05 -3.81 0.06
CA ARG A 12 3.24 -2.38 0.30
C ARG A 12 3.55 -1.67 -1.01
N VAL A 13 2.93 -0.52 -1.20
CA VAL A 13 3.06 0.32 -2.39
C VAL A 13 3.65 1.66 -1.96
N PHE A 14 4.74 2.06 -2.61
CA PHE A 14 5.42 3.32 -2.30
C PHE A 14 5.64 4.14 -3.57
N ASP A 15 5.17 5.39 -3.57
CA ASP A 15 5.29 6.34 -4.68
C ASP A 15 6.00 7.63 -4.22
N PRO A 16 7.30 7.82 -4.53
CA PRO A 16 8.09 8.96 -4.04
C PRO A 16 7.81 10.29 -4.77
N ALA A 17 6.86 10.32 -5.71
CA ALA A 17 6.43 11.56 -6.36
C ALA A 17 4.92 11.49 -6.63
N CYS A 18 4.14 11.22 -5.58
CA CYS A 18 2.78 10.71 -5.73
C CYS A 18 1.76 11.72 -6.24
N GLY A 19 2.09 13.02 -6.29
CA GLY A 19 1.15 14.07 -6.68
C GLY A 19 -0.11 14.00 -5.82
N SER A 20 -1.29 13.98 -6.46
CA SER A 20 -2.59 13.81 -5.81
C SER A 20 -2.92 12.36 -5.41
N GLY A 21 -1.96 11.43 -5.50
CA GLY A 21 -2.10 10.05 -5.02
C GLY A 21 -2.80 9.09 -5.97
N ASN A 22 -2.97 9.42 -7.26
CA ASN A 22 -3.77 8.61 -8.19
C ASN A 22 -3.28 7.16 -8.32
N PHE A 23 -1.96 6.96 -8.40
CA PHE A 23 -1.39 5.62 -8.45
C PHE A 23 -1.71 4.81 -7.18
N LEU A 24 -1.54 5.42 -6.00
CA LEU A 24 -1.83 4.81 -4.71
C LEU A 24 -3.31 4.45 -4.57
N VAL A 25 -4.21 5.33 -5.01
CA VAL A 25 -5.67 5.12 -5.02
C VAL A 25 -6.05 3.95 -5.92
N ILE A 26 -5.53 3.90 -7.16
CA ILE A 26 -5.82 2.81 -8.09
C ILE A 26 -5.28 1.50 -7.52
N ALA A 27 -4.02 1.47 -7.07
CA ALA A 27 -3.42 0.28 -6.48
C ALA A 27 -4.25 -0.24 -5.29
N TYR A 28 -4.71 0.65 -4.40
CA TYR A 28 -5.56 0.29 -3.28
C TYR A 28 -6.88 -0.35 -3.73
N LYS A 29 -7.59 0.30 -4.66
CA LYS A 29 -8.90 -0.19 -5.15
C LYS A 29 -8.77 -1.54 -5.86
N GLU A 30 -7.74 -1.73 -6.67
CA GLU A 30 -7.50 -3.01 -7.36
C GLU A 30 -7.14 -4.13 -6.36
N MET A 31 -6.34 -3.83 -5.32
CA MET A 31 -6.06 -4.80 -4.26
C MET A 31 -7.33 -5.16 -3.46
N ARG A 32 -8.19 -4.17 -3.15
CA ARG A 32 -9.50 -4.40 -2.51
C ARG A 32 -10.42 -5.25 -3.39
N ALA A 33 -10.40 -5.06 -4.71
CA ALA A 33 -11.19 -5.88 -5.65
C ALA A 33 -10.74 -7.35 -5.63
N ILE A 34 -9.42 -7.60 -5.61
CA ILE A 34 -8.87 -8.96 -5.48
C ILE A 34 -9.28 -9.58 -4.14
N GLU A 35 -9.18 -8.84 -3.04
CA GLU A 35 -9.61 -9.30 -1.71
C GLU A 35 -11.11 -9.65 -1.68
N ALA A 36 -11.95 -8.79 -2.27
CA ALA A 36 -13.39 -9.02 -2.34
C ALA A 36 -13.73 -10.30 -3.12
N GLU A 37 -13.05 -10.57 -4.23
CA GLU A 37 -13.22 -11.83 -4.98
C GLU A 37 -12.78 -13.04 -4.16
N ILE A 38 -11.72 -12.93 -3.36
CA ILE A 38 -11.30 -13.98 -2.42
C ILE A 38 -12.40 -14.22 -1.37
N ASN A 39 -12.93 -13.16 -0.77
CA ASN A 39 -13.98 -13.24 0.25
C ASN A 39 -15.26 -13.87 -0.32
N LYS A 40 -15.65 -13.50 -1.55
CA LYS A 40 -16.79 -14.09 -2.26
C LYS A 40 -16.63 -15.59 -2.46
N ARG A 41 -15.48 -16.06 -2.95
CA ARG A 41 -15.18 -17.50 -3.16
C ARG A 41 -15.11 -18.29 -1.85
N ARG A 42 -14.97 -17.61 -0.72
CA ARG A 42 -14.93 -18.20 0.62
C ARG A 42 -16.26 -18.07 1.37
N SER A 43 -17.28 -17.46 0.78
CA SER A 43 -18.57 -17.17 1.43
C SER A 43 -18.43 -16.26 2.66
N GLU A 44 -17.56 -15.25 2.58
CA GLU A 44 -17.27 -14.26 3.65
C GLU A 44 -17.60 -12.80 3.20
N PRO A 45 -18.82 -12.49 2.71
CA PRO A 45 -19.12 -11.24 1.97
C PRO A 45 -18.98 -9.93 2.76
N ASP A 46 -19.13 -9.92 4.09
CA ASP A 46 -19.12 -8.70 4.91
C ASP A 46 -17.79 -8.48 5.67
N ARG A 47 -16.79 -9.32 5.40
CA ARG A 47 -15.52 -9.27 6.13
C ARG A 47 -14.82 -7.92 5.90
N ALA A 48 -14.33 -7.33 6.99
CA ALA A 48 -13.47 -6.16 6.93
C ALA A 48 -12.19 -6.44 6.14
N SER A 49 -11.64 -5.41 5.50
CA SER A 49 -10.38 -5.50 4.78
C SER A 49 -9.25 -5.91 5.71
N ASP A 50 -8.50 -6.95 5.32
CA ASP A 50 -7.23 -7.28 5.97
C ASP A 50 -6.10 -6.39 5.41
N ILE A 51 -6.31 -5.69 4.28
CA ILE A 51 -5.36 -4.76 3.67
C ILE A 51 -5.42 -3.39 4.39
N PRO A 52 -4.36 -2.98 5.12
CA PRO A 52 -4.34 -1.69 5.80
C PRO A 52 -3.97 -0.55 4.84
N LEU A 53 -4.63 0.61 5.00
CA LEU A 53 -4.31 1.81 4.23
C LEU A 53 -2.85 2.27 4.40
N THR A 54 -2.24 1.97 5.57
CA THR A 54 -0.83 2.29 5.88
C THR A 54 0.21 1.54 5.03
N ASN A 55 -0.22 0.56 4.23
CA ASN A 55 0.61 -0.09 3.23
C ASN A 55 0.85 0.78 1.99
N PHE A 56 0.05 1.82 1.78
CA PHE A 56 0.12 2.72 0.64
C PHE A 56 0.77 4.02 1.09
N ARG A 57 1.97 4.30 0.61
CA ARG A 57 2.76 5.44 1.06
C ARG A 57 3.24 6.30 -0.10
N GLY A 58 3.39 7.59 0.14
CA GLY A 58 3.93 8.48 -0.87
C GLY A 58 4.71 9.66 -0.32
N ILE A 59 5.53 10.24 -1.19
CA ILE A 59 6.17 11.54 -0.97
C ILE A 59 5.68 12.49 -2.07
N GLU A 60 5.31 13.70 -1.68
CA GLU A 60 4.95 14.76 -2.62
C GLU A 60 5.59 16.08 -2.20
N LEU A 61 6.14 16.83 -3.16
CA LEU A 61 6.90 18.04 -2.86
C LEU A 61 6.01 19.19 -2.36
N ARG A 62 4.79 19.29 -2.86
CA ARG A 62 3.87 20.40 -2.57
C ARG A 62 2.79 19.97 -1.58
N ASP A 63 2.51 20.83 -0.61
CA ASP A 63 1.54 20.58 0.45
C ASP A 63 0.14 20.25 -0.07
N PHE A 64 -0.39 21.09 -0.97
CA PHE A 64 -1.74 20.89 -1.51
C PHE A 64 -1.97 19.49 -2.15
N PRO A 65 -1.19 19.03 -3.16
CA PRO A 65 -1.37 17.69 -3.70
C PRO A 65 -1.12 16.58 -2.68
N ALA A 66 -0.21 16.77 -1.72
CA ALA A 66 0.01 15.81 -0.64
C ALA A 66 -1.26 15.61 0.21
N GLU A 67 -1.96 16.70 0.57
CA GLU A 67 -3.23 16.63 1.29
C GLU A 67 -4.35 16.02 0.44
N ILE A 68 -4.40 16.34 -0.86
CA ILE A 68 -5.33 15.67 -1.78
C ILE A 68 -5.07 14.16 -1.82
N ALA A 69 -3.81 13.72 -1.85
CA ALA A 69 -3.46 12.31 -1.82
C ALA A 69 -3.90 11.60 -0.52
N ARG A 70 -3.76 12.26 0.65
CA ARG A 70 -4.25 11.71 1.92
C ARG A 70 -5.76 11.51 1.88
N LEU A 71 -6.50 12.54 1.48
CA LEU A 71 -7.96 12.50 1.42
C LEU A 71 -8.45 11.48 0.38
N ALA A 72 -7.79 11.40 -0.77
CA ALA A 72 -8.16 10.48 -1.83
C ALA A 72 -8.06 9.00 -1.38
N LEU A 73 -7.03 8.66 -0.60
CA LEU A 73 -6.88 7.32 -0.02
C LEU A 73 -8.00 6.98 0.98
N VAL A 74 -8.34 7.91 1.87
CA VAL A 74 -9.46 7.76 2.82
C VAL A 74 -10.80 7.56 2.08
N ILE A 75 -11.04 8.38 1.05
CA ILE A 75 -12.24 8.25 0.22
C ILE A 75 -12.26 6.91 -0.52
N ALA A 76 -11.11 6.44 -1.00
CA ALA A 76 -11.01 5.14 -1.65
C ALA A 76 -11.34 3.98 -0.70
N GLU A 77 -10.84 4.02 0.54
CA GLU A 77 -11.19 3.06 1.60
C GLU A 77 -12.70 3.01 1.84
N TYR A 78 -13.30 4.18 2.07
CA TYR A 78 -14.74 4.30 2.25
C TYR A 78 -15.54 3.78 1.05
N GLN A 79 -15.15 4.14 -0.19
CA GLN A 79 -15.80 3.67 -1.40
C GLN A 79 -15.74 2.15 -1.53
N CYS A 80 -14.60 1.53 -1.21
CA CYS A 80 -14.44 0.09 -1.21
C CYS A 80 -15.30 -0.58 -0.12
N ASP A 81 -15.39 0.01 1.08
CA ASP A 81 -16.26 -0.53 2.13
C ASP A 81 -17.73 -0.44 1.77
N VAL A 82 -18.18 0.68 1.19
CA VAL A 82 -19.55 0.79 0.66
C VAL A 82 -19.81 -0.27 -0.39
N LEU A 83 -18.87 -0.46 -1.33
CA LEU A 83 -19.02 -1.38 -2.45
C LEU A 83 -19.06 -2.85 -2.01
N TYR A 84 -18.18 -3.25 -1.07
CA TYR A 84 -17.99 -4.66 -0.72
C TYR A 84 -18.70 -5.09 0.57
N ARG A 85 -19.05 -4.15 1.46
CA ARG A 85 -19.65 -4.44 2.78
C ARG A 85 -20.96 -3.68 3.02
N GLY A 86 -21.31 -2.77 2.13
CA GLY A 86 -22.52 -1.96 2.22
C GLY A 86 -22.38 -0.73 3.13
N LEU A 87 -23.27 0.25 2.90
CA LEU A 87 -23.22 1.58 3.51
C LEU A 87 -23.22 1.57 5.04
N ARG A 88 -24.00 0.67 5.66
CA ARG A 88 -24.13 0.61 7.12
C ARG A 88 -22.82 0.26 7.80
N LEU A 89 -22.07 -0.71 7.25
CA LEU A 89 -20.78 -1.12 7.80
C LEU A 89 -19.70 -0.07 7.51
N ALA A 90 -19.71 0.51 6.30
CA ALA A 90 -18.76 1.57 5.91
C ALA A 90 -18.85 2.80 6.82
N LEU A 91 -20.06 3.27 7.15
CA LEU A 91 -20.26 4.43 8.02
C LEU A 91 -19.78 4.19 9.47
N ALA A 92 -19.87 2.95 9.95
CA ALA A 92 -19.44 2.59 11.30
C ALA A 92 -17.92 2.62 11.47
N GLU A 93 -17.16 2.47 10.39
CA GLU A 93 -15.69 2.43 10.41
C GLU A 93 -15.00 3.72 9.95
N LEU A 94 -15.73 4.60 9.24
CA LEU A 94 -15.15 5.81 8.64
C LEU A 94 -14.61 6.82 9.66
N LEU A 95 -15.25 6.93 10.83
CA LEU A 95 -14.94 7.97 11.81
C LEU A 95 -14.49 7.38 13.16
N PRO A 96 -13.47 7.97 13.81
CA PRO A 96 -12.75 9.19 13.43
C PRO A 96 -11.76 8.97 12.26
N LEU A 97 -11.52 10.01 11.46
CA LEU A 97 -10.49 9.97 10.42
C LEU A 97 -9.13 9.74 11.07
N ARG A 98 -8.43 8.70 10.60
CA ARG A 98 -7.08 8.37 11.06
C ARG A 98 -6.12 9.46 10.60
N ASN A 99 -5.29 9.94 11.51
CA ASN A 99 -4.28 10.97 11.24
C ASN A 99 -2.89 10.35 10.98
N GLU A 100 -2.86 9.16 10.40
CA GLU A 100 -1.62 8.43 10.18
C GLU A 100 -0.86 9.02 8.99
N ASN A 101 0.46 9.17 9.14
CA ASN A 101 1.33 9.77 8.12
C ASN A 101 1.70 8.75 7.03
N TRP A 102 0.76 8.47 6.12
CA TRP A 102 1.02 7.67 4.92
C TRP A 102 1.50 8.50 3.72
N ILE A 103 1.12 9.78 3.62
CA ILE A 103 1.74 10.73 2.67
C ILE A 103 2.72 11.64 3.43
N THR A 104 3.91 11.84 2.88
CA THR A 104 4.90 12.78 3.41
C THR A 104 5.06 13.96 2.47
N CYS A 105 4.80 15.18 2.95
CA CYS A 105 5.10 16.39 2.18
C CYS A 105 6.59 16.70 2.29
N GLY A 106 7.34 16.64 1.19
CA GLY A 106 8.76 17.00 1.15
C GLY A 106 9.48 16.58 -0.11
N ASN A 107 10.77 16.90 -0.19
CA ASN A 107 11.60 16.57 -1.34
C ASN A 107 12.11 15.13 -1.24
N ALA A 108 11.57 14.23 -2.06
CA ALA A 108 11.95 12.82 -2.08
C ALA A 108 13.46 12.58 -2.32
N LEU A 109 14.15 13.48 -3.01
CA LEU A 109 15.60 13.37 -3.25
C LEU A 109 16.44 13.69 -2.00
N ARG A 110 15.83 14.21 -0.94
CA ARG A 110 16.51 14.58 0.32
C ARG A 110 16.03 13.76 1.53
N LEU A 111 14.85 13.18 1.43
CA LEU A 111 14.26 12.38 2.50
C LEU A 111 14.81 10.96 2.45
N ASP A 112 15.01 10.38 3.64
CA ASP A 112 15.36 8.97 3.78
C ASP A 112 14.11 8.10 3.58
N TRP A 113 14.04 7.40 2.44
CA TRP A 113 12.90 6.56 2.08
C TRP A 113 12.74 5.37 3.02
N LEU A 114 13.83 4.85 3.60
CA LEU A 114 13.76 3.72 4.54
C LEU A 114 13.11 4.14 5.86
N ARG A 115 13.15 5.42 6.23
CA ARG A 115 12.39 5.91 7.39
C ARG A 115 10.92 6.10 7.09
N ILE A 116 10.57 6.48 5.86
CA ILE A 116 9.19 6.75 5.44
C ILE A 116 8.44 5.44 5.14
N CYS A 117 9.11 4.48 4.50
CA CYS A 117 8.61 3.16 4.19
C CYS A 117 9.62 2.11 4.68
N PRO A 118 9.64 1.80 6.01
CA PRO A 118 10.61 0.86 6.56
C PRO A 118 10.48 -0.52 5.92
N PRO A 119 11.55 -1.21 5.54
CA PRO A 119 11.46 -2.56 5.02
C PRO A 119 10.89 -3.49 6.10
N THR A 120 9.94 -4.34 5.72
CA THR A 120 9.35 -5.37 6.58
C THR A 120 9.92 -6.73 6.18
N GLY A 121 11.10 -7.09 6.70
CA GLY A 121 11.76 -8.39 6.48
C GLY A 121 13.05 -8.34 5.64
N THR A 122 13.87 -9.39 5.76
CA THR A 122 15.19 -9.54 5.12
C THR A 122 15.09 -9.56 3.60
N SER A 123 15.97 -8.80 2.95
CA SER A 123 16.26 -8.77 1.50
C SER A 123 15.19 -8.16 0.58
N VAL A 124 15.37 -6.89 0.22
CA VAL A 124 14.77 -6.27 -0.97
C VAL A 124 15.84 -6.23 -2.06
N LYS A 125 15.64 -6.93 -3.19
CA LYS A 125 16.48 -6.74 -4.38
C LYS A 125 16.17 -5.37 -4.98
N LEU A 126 17.10 -4.43 -4.86
CA LEU A 126 17.05 -3.17 -5.58
C LEU A 126 17.38 -3.43 -7.05
N HIS A 127 16.37 -3.77 -7.86
CA HIS A 127 16.51 -3.71 -9.32
C HIS A 127 16.31 -2.26 -9.78
N GLY A 128 17.33 -1.44 -9.55
CA GLY A 128 17.49 -0.16 -10.23
C GLY A 128 18.30 -0.41 -11.49
N ASP A 129 17.69 -0.27 -12.66
CA ASP A 129 18.46 -0.09 -13.88
C ASP A 129 19.04 1.32 -13.77
N ASP A 130 20.32 1.42 -13.39
CA ASP A 130 20.99 2.70 -13.34
C ASP A 130 21.11 3.19 -14.79
N LEU A 131 20.19 4.09 -15.18
CA LEU A 131 20.26 4.84 -16.43
C LEU A 131 21.62 5.55 -16.59
N PHE A 132 22.39 5.70 -15.51
CA PHE A 132 23.72 6.28 -15.46
C PHE A 132 24.82 5.30 -15.02
N GLY A 133 24.74 4.03 -15.41
CA GLY A 133 25.89 3.14 -15.64
C GLY A 133 26.97 3.03 -14.55
N SER A 134 26.64 3.32 -13.29
CA SER A 134 27.60 3.28 -12.18
C SER A 134 27.49 1.94 -11.47
N PRO A 135 28.59 1.20 -11.24
CA PRO A 135 28.52 -0.07 -10.53
C PRO A 135 28.16 0.22 -9.08
N LEU A 136 26.95 -0.17 -8.69
CA LEU A 136 26.57 -0.21 -7.28
C LEU A 136 27.22 -1.45 -6.69
N ASP A 137 28.12 -1.24 -5.73
CA ASP A 137 28.65 -2.30 -4.86
C ASP A 137 27.46 -2.80 -4.00
N GLN A 138 26.75 -3.81 -4.49
CA GLN A 138 25.52 -4.31 -3.89
C GLN A 138 25.81 -5.57 -3.10
N ALA A 139 25.34 -5.60 -1.85
CA ALA A 139 25.41 -6.80 -1.02
C ALA A 139 24.63 -7.94 -1.68
N GLU A 140 25.34 -8.98 -2.10
CA GLU A 140 24.75 -10.24 -2.58
C GLU A 140 24.18 -11.02 -1.39
N ILE A 141 22.94 -11.49 -1.53
CA ILE A 141 22.33 -12.42 -0.57
C ILE A 141 21.61 -13.52 -1.36
N ASP A 142 21.94 -14.75 -0.99
CA ASP A 142 21.41 -15.99 -1.54
C ASP A 142 19.94 -16.23 -1.17
N PHE A 143 19.19 -16.79 -2.11
CA PHE A 143 17.77 -17.12 -1.93
C PHE A 143 17.64 -18.57 -1.46
N GLU A 144 17.59 -18.79 -0.15
CA GLU A 144 17.04 -20.03 0.39
C GLU A 144 15.56 -19.85 0.74
N ASN A 145 14.72 -20.54 -0.03
CA ASN A 145 13.27 -20.57 0.15
C ASN A 145 12.89 -21.64 1.19
N GLU A 146 13.10 -21.39 2.48
CA GLU A 146 12.73 -22.33 3.56
C GLU A 146 11.22 -22.32 3.94
N GLY A 147 10.32 -21.88 3.05
CA GLY A 147 8.89 -21.76 3.40
C GLY A 147 7.89 -21.99 2.28
N GLY A 148 8.33 -22.54 1.15
CA GLY A 148 7.44 -22.95 0.07
C GLY A 148 6.84 -24.35 0.32
N GLU A 149 5.52 -24.44 0.20
CA GLU A 149 4.71 -25.65 0.01
C GLU A 149 4.34 -26.47 1.27
N THR A 150 3.09 -26.33 1.71
CA THR A 150 2.01 -27.33 1.50
C THR A 150 0.65 -26.63 1.46
#